data_AF-A0A7S1Y561-F1
#
_entry.id   AF-A0A7S1Y561-F1
#
_cell.length_a   1.000
_cell.length_b   1.000
_cell.length_c   1.000
_cell.angle_alpha   90.00
_cell.angle_beta   90.00
_cell.angle_gamma   90.00
#
_symmetry.space_group_name_H-M   'P 1'
#
loop_
_entity.id
_entity.type
_entity.pdbx_description
1 polymer ?
#
loop_
_entity_poly.entity_id
_entity_poly.type
_entity_poly.pdbx_seq_one_letter_code
_entity_poly.pdbx_strand_id
1 'polypeptide(L)'
;EQQQQQQEQDANTTNSDNNNNDNVDDDITDAAKLRLELNDWTCGLAAGVGFGGMHALMLYGTLLASEADNAGTLVQTSCPQMPSLVVSALNTFFFSLMDMAWMLFTFFGMRRLSETTPEEGSGVVHGWGTYLSKSGSPALIITLATHMAASVSTLFNAQDNGCAKSLPLVGVITVLTLFLFSVGVSRVYLPSHQKRRLRGEQHID
;
A
#
# COMPACT_ATOMS: atom_id res chain seq x y z
N GLU A 1 1.50 7.62 22.50
CA GLU A 1 1.91 8.80 23.28
C GLU A 1 3.22 9.44 22.81
N GLN A 2 4.25 8.70 22.40
CA GLN A 2 5.49 9.32 21.89
C GLN A 2 5.36 10.04 20.53
N GLN A 3 4.38 9.70 19.68
CA GLN A 3 4.14 10.42 18.42
C GLN A 3 3.32 11.71 18.58
N GLN A 4 2.64 11.91 19.72
CA GLN A 4 1.84 13.12 19.95
C GLN A 4 2.69 14.29 20.46
N GLN A 5 3.76 14.01 21.21
CA GLN A 5 4.63 15.05 21.78
C GLN A 5 5.55 15.72 20.76
N GLN A 6 5.81 15.07 19.61
CA GLN A 6 6.69 15.63 18.59
C GLN A 6 5.97 16.60 17.62
N GLN A 7 4.63 16.56 17.56
CA GLN A 7 3.83 17.54 16.80
C GLN A 7 3.63 18.86 17.55
N GLU A 8 3.71 18.88 18.88
CA GLU A 8 3.54 20.11 19.67
C GLU A 8 4.81 20.99 19.71
N GLN A 9 5.99 20.45 19.42
CA GLN A 9 7.23 21.25 19.42
C GLN A 9 7.45 22.06 18.13
N ASP A 10 6.92 21.62 16.99
CA ASP A 10 7.07 22.34 15.72
C ASP A 10 6.07 23.51 15.58
N ALA A 11 5.03 23.58 16.41
CA ALA A 11 4.04 24.67 16.39
C ALA A 11 4.42 25.90 17.24
N ASN A 12 5.45 25.79 18.09
CA ASN A 12 5.79 26.86 19.04
C ASN A 12 6.98 27.75 18.60
N THR A 13 7.47 27.59 17.36
CA THR A 13 8.57 28.39 16.80
C THR A 13 8.10 29.23 15.61
N THR A 14 7.02 30.01 15.79
CA THR A 14 6.66 31.05 14.82
C THR A 14 6.02 32.22 15.56
N ASN A 15 6.86 33.07 16.13
CA ASN A 15 6.42 34.40 16.52
C ASN A 15 7.57 35.39 16.32
N SER A 16 7.24 36.47 15.62
CA SER A 16 8.08 37.62 15.22
C SER A 16 9.08 37.37 14.09
N ASP A 17 8.73 37.76 12.85
CA ASP A 17 9.02 39.14 12.43
C ASP A 17 8.35 39.52 11.11
N ASN A 18 7.96 40.79 11.05
CA ASN A 18 7.18 41.46 10.01
C ASN A 18 7.94 41.70 8.69
N ASN A 19 7.13 41.72 7.61
CA ASN A 19 7.28 42.49 6.37
C ASN A 19 8.35 42.06 5.34
N ASN A 20 7.86 41.56 4.19
CA ASN A 20 8.46 41.39 2.85
C ASN A 20 8.73 39.97 2.34
N ASN A 21 7.86 38.99 2.62
CA ASN A 21 8.20 37.58 2.35
C ASN A 21 7.03 36.70 1.84
N ASP A 22 6.17 37.21 0.96
CA ASP A 22 5.10 36.39 0.35
C ASP A 22 5.65 35.15 -0.41
N ASN A 23 6.93 35.15 -0.82
CA ASN A 23 7.57 33.98 -1.44
C ASN A 23 8.22 32.99 -0.46
N VAL A 24 8.42 33.36 0.82
CA VAL A 24 9.11 32.52 1.81
C VAL A 24 8.11 31.66 2.59
N ASP A 25 6.89 32.16 2.80
CA ASP A 25 5.83 31.40 3.48
C ASP A 25 5.35 30.20 2.63
N ASP A 26 5.37 30.32 1.30
CA ASP A 26 5.05 29.23 0.37
C ASP A 26 6.08 28.08 0.45
N ASP A 27 7.37 28.39 0.57
CA ASP A 27 8.44 27.38 0.62
C ASP A 27 8.44 26.61 1.96
N ILE A 28 8.10 27.29 3.07
CA ILE A 28 7.99 26.68 4.40
C ILE A 28 6.75 25.77 4.49
N THR A 29 5.61 26.21 3.95
CA THR A 29 4.37 25.42 3.95
C THR A 29 4.47 24.18 3.04
N ASP A 30 5.13 24.30 1.88
CA ASP A 30 5.43 23.17 1.01
C ASP A 30 6.37 22.16 1.67
N ALA A 31 7.44 22.63 2.34
CA ALA A 31 8.35 21.76 3.07
C ALA A 31 7.66 20.99 4.21
N ALA A 32 6.74 21.64 4.94
CA ALA A 32 5.94 20.99 5.97
C ALA A 32 4.99 19.93 5.38
N LYS A 33 4.33 20.23 4.26
CA LYS A 33 3.44 19.30 3.55
C LYS A 33 4.18 18.07 3.03
N LEU A 34 5.37 18.27 2.45
CA LEU A 34 6.26 17.20 1.98
C LEU A 34 6.70 16.27 3.12
N ARG A 35 7.03 16.82 4.30
CA ARG A 35 7.36 16.02 5.48
C ARG A 35 6.19 15.17 5.96
N LEU A 36 4.98 15.73 5.89
CA LEU A 36 3.76 15.05 6.29
C LEU A 36 3.41 13.88 5.34
N GLU A 37 3.55 14.08 4.03
CA GLU A 37 3.34 13.02 3.02
C GLU A 37 4.41 11.92 3.10
N LEU A 38 5.67 12.29 3.34
CA LEU A 38 6.76 11.32 3.52
C LEU A 38 6.54 10.46 4.78
N ASN A 39 6.08 11.09 5.86
CA ASN A 39 5.73 10.40 7.09
C ASN A 39 4.59 9.39 6.87
N ASP A 40 3.56 9.77 6.12
CA ASP A 40 2.42 8.90 5.84
C ASP A 40 2.79 7.67 5.00
N TRP A 41 3.70 7.81 4.03
CA TRP A 41 4.16 6.66 3.25
C TRP A 41 4.92 5.65 4.12
N THR A 42 5.81 6.15 4.99
CA THR A 42 6.52 5.27 5.93
C THR A 42 5.58 4.62 6.94
N CYS A 43 4.55 5.35 7.40
CA CYS A 43 3.51 4.83 8.27
C CYS A 43 2.70 3.72 7.59
N GLY A 44 2.23 3.94 6.36
CA GLY A 44 1.48 2.96 5.59
C GLY A 44 2.29 1.72 5.24
N LEU A 45 3.57 1.88 4.89
CA LEU A 45 4.47 0.75 4.65
C LEU A 45 4.75 -0.02 5.93
N ALA A 46 5.03 0.66 7.04
CA ALA A 46 5.25 0.02 8.34
C ALA A 46 4.01 -0.76 8.79
N ALA A 47 2.82 -0.20 8.63
CA ALA A 47 1.55 -0.88 8.91
C ALA A 47 1.36 -2.10 8.00
N GLY A 48 1.65 -1.98 6.70
CA GLY A 48 1.60 -3.06 5.73
C GLY A 48 2.53 -4.22 6.07
N VAL A 49 3.79 -3.93 6.40
CA VAL A 49 4.77 -4.95 6.82
C VAL A 49 4.34 -5.62 8.12
N GLY A 50 3.81 -4.87 9.09
CA GLY A 50 3.30 -5.44 10.33
C GLY A 50 2.12 -6.41 10.10
N PHE A 51 1.15 -6.00 9.28
CA PHE A 51 -0.01 -6.82 8.96
C PHE A 51 0.37 -8.07 8.15
N GLY A 52 1.15 -7.91 7.07
CA GLY A 52 1.64 -9.01 6.27
C GLY A 52 2.57 -9.96 7.04
N GLY A 53 3.35 -9.43 7.99
CA GLY A 53 4.20 -10.22 8.89
C GLY A 53 3.39 -11.10 9.85
N MET A 54 2.34 -10.55 10.47
CA MET A 54 1.42 -11.35 11.29
C MET A 54 0.74 -12.44 10.46
N HIS A 55 0.27 -12.09 9.26
CA HIS A 55 -0.36 -13.04 8.35
C HIS A 55 0.60 -14.17 7.94
N ALA A 56 1.87 -13.83 7.68
CA ALA A 56 2.91 -14.80 7.37
C ALA A 56 3.23 -15.74 8.53
N LEU A 57 3.33 -15.21 9.75
CA LEU A 57 3.55 -16.01 10.95
C LEU A 57 2.36 -16.94 11.23
N MET A 58 1.12 -16.47 11.05
CA MET A 58 -0.06 -17.31 11.27
C MET A 58 -0.22 -18.40 10.22
N LEU A 59 -0.05 -18.09 8.93
CA LEU A 59 -0.22 -19.08 7.86
C LEU A 59 0.96 -20.05 7.77
N TYR A 60 2.18 -19.53 7.64
CA TYR A 60 3.36 -20.35 7.39
C TYR A 60 4.02 -20.81 8.69
N GLY A 61 4.06 -19.95 9.72
CA GLY A 61 4.70 -20.28 10.99
C GLY A 61 4.02 -21.42 11.74
N THR A 62 2.69 -21.52 11.68
CA THR A 62 1.95 -22.63 12.31
C THR A 62 2.21 -23.97 11.63
N LEU A 63 2.31 -23.99 10.30
CA LEU A 63 2.66 -25.18 9.53
C LEU A 63 4.10 -25.61 9.80
N LEU A 64 5.03 -24.65 9.81
CA LEU A 64 6.44 -24.92 10.10
C LEU A 64 6.63 -25.48 11.51
N ALA A 65 5.91 -24.92 12.49
CA ALA A 65 5.94 -25.41 13.87
C ALA A 65 5.34 -26.84 14.00
N SER A 66 4.33 -27.17 13.20
CA SER A 66 3.71 -28.50 13.20
C SER A 66 4.58 -29.59 12.57
N GLU A 67 5.52 -29.23 11.70
CA GLU A 67 6.41 -30.18 11.00
C GLU A 67 7.82 -30.26 11.62
N ALA A 68 8.14 -29.41 12.59
CA ALA A 68 9.50 -29.28 13.14
C ALA A 68 10.08 -30.56 13.80
N ASP A 69 9.25 -31.54 14.16
CA ASP A 69 9.67 -32.74 14.90
C ASP A 69 9.56 -34.05 14.09
N ASN A 70 9.15 -34.01 12.82
CA ASN A 70 8.98 -35.20 11.98
C ASN A 70 9.84 -35.13 10.70
N ALA A 71 10.65 -36.17 10.47
CA ALA A 71 11.40 -36.36 9.23
C ALA A 71 10.48 -36.88 8.10
N GLY A 72 9.57 -36.03 7.61
CA GLY A 72 8.70 -36.35 6.49
C GLY A 72 8.07 -35.10 5.88
N THR A 73 7.91 -35.08 4.55
CA THR A 73 7.21 -33.99 3.86
C THR A 73 5.72 -34.31 3.79
N LEU A 74 4.85 -33.42 4.28
CA LEU A 74 3.42 -33.59 4.02
C LEU A 74 3.13 -33.36 2.53
N VAL A 75 2.67 -34.43 1.88
CA VAL A 75 2.14 -34.37 0.52
C VAL A 75 0.62 -34.37 0.64
N GLN A 76 0.00 -33.29 0.20
CA GLN A 76 -1.45 -33.18 0.19
C GLN A 76 -1.99 -33.73 -1.13
N THR A 77 -3.15 -34.40 -1.07
CA THR A 77 -3.84 -34.92 -2.26
C THR A 77 -4.20 -33.82 -3.26
N SER A 78 -4.32 -32.57 -2.81
CA SER A 78 -4.56 -31.40 -3.65
C SER A 78 -3.42 -31.12 -4.64
N CYS A 79 -2.17 -31.48 -4.31
CA CYS A 79 -1.00 -31.30 -5.17
C CYS A 79 0.09 -32.36 -4.90
N PRO A 80 0.04 -33.54 -5.55
CA PRO A 80 1.03 -34.58 -5.34
C PRO A 80 2.43 -34.21 -5.85
N GLN A 81 2.55 -33.19 -6.72
CA GLN A 81 3.83 -32.78 -7.32
C GLN A 81 4.65 -31.78 -6.48
N MET A 82 4.08 -31.15 -5.44
CA MET A 82 4.79 -30.15 -4.64
C MET A 82 4.57 -30.33 -3.13
N PRO A 83 5.59 -30.13 -2.27
CA PRO A 83 5.43 -30.14 -0.82
C PRO A 83 4.48 -29.02 -0.34
N SER A 84 3.64 -29.34 0.66
CA SER A 84 2.72 -28.38 1.30
C SER A 84 3.42 -27.09 1.76
N LEU A 85 4.64 -27.23 2.31
CA LEU A 85 5.46 -26.12 2.78
C LEU A 85 5.78 -25.10 1.68
N VAL A 86 6.12 -25.55 0.48
CA VAL A 86 6.48 -24.66 -0.64
C VAL A 86 5.24 -23.90 -1.12
N VAL A 87 4.10 -24.59 -1.23
CA VAL A 87 2.82 -23.98 -1.63
C VAL A 87 2.40 -22.93 -0.61
N SER A 88 2.52 -23.24 0.69
CA SER A 88 2.21 -22.27 1.74
C SER A 88 3.16 -21.08 1.73
N ALA A 89 4.46 -21.29 1.56
CA ALA A 89 5.44 -20.21 1.51
C ALA A 89 5.15 -19.23 0.36
N LEU A 90 4.81 -19.75 -0.82
CA LEU A 90 4.43 -18.94 -1.98
C LEU A 90 3.14 -18.14 -1.72
N ASN A 91 2.10 -18.79 -1.19
CA ASN A 91 0.85 -18.09 -0.84
C ASN A 91 1.12 -16.98 0.17
N THR A 92 1.85 -17.28 1.25
CA THR A 92 2.23 -16.30 2.26
C THR A 92 3.01 -15.12 1.67
N PHE A 93 3.92 -15.37 0.74
CA PHE A 93 4.66 -14.31 0.05
C PHE A 93 3.74 -13.40 -0.77
N PHE A 94 2.83 -13.96 -1.57
CA PHE A 94 1.88 -13.18 -2.36
C PHE A 94 0.89 -12.39 -1.49
N PHE A 95 0.39 -13.00 -0.41
CA PHE A 95 -0.47 -12.32 0.56
C PHE A 95 0.28 -11.18 1.26
N SER A 96 1.53 -11.38 1.68
CA SER A 96 2.33 -10.32 2.30
C SER A 96 2.55 -9.11 1.38
N LEU A 97 2.84 -9.33 0.09
CA LEU A 97 2.96 -8.25 -0.90
C LEU A 97 1.65 -7.50 -1.10
N MET A 98 0.54 -8.24 -1.14
CA MET A 98 -0.79 -7.69 -1.31
C MET A 98 -1.25 -6.91 -0.07
N ASP A 99 -0.95 -7.40 1.12
CA ASP A 99 -1.19 -6.75 2.41
C ASP A 99 -0.47 -5.39 2.51
N MET A 100 0.79 -5.32 2.05
CA MET A 100 1.51 -4.05 1.92
C MET A 100 0.79 -3.09 0.97
N ALA A 101 0.35 -3.56 -0.19
CA ALA A 101 -0.36 -2.73 -1.16
C ALA A 101 -1.71 -2.23 -0.63
N TRP A 102 -2.49 -3.08 0.05
CA TRP A 102 -3.78 -2.73 0.64
C TRP A 102 -3.66 -1.69 1.74
N MET A 103 -2.65 -1.79 2.61
CA MET A 103 -2.43 -0.77 3.63
C MET A 103 -2.06 0.57 3.00
N LEU A 104 -1.18 0.59 1.99
CA LEU A 104 -0.86 1.81 1.25
C LEU A 104 -2.09 2.43 0.56
N PHE A 105 -2.93 1.61 -0.08
CA PHE A 105 -4.19 2.09 -0.66
C PHE A 105 -5.16 2.65 0.38
N THR A 106 -5.21 2.04 1.56
CA THR A 106 -6.11 2.46 2.63
C THR A 106 -5.70 3.80 3.22
N PHE A 107 -4.40 3.98 3.51
CA PHE A 107 -3.87 5.29 3.94
C PHE A 107 -4.10 6.38 2.89
N PHE A 108 -3.84 6.07 1.62
CA PHE A 108 -4.12 6.97 0.51
C PHE A 108 -5.60 7.35 0.41
N GLY A 109 -6.49 6.36 0.50
CA GLY A 109 -7.93 6.55 0.42
C GLY A 109 -8.49 7.36 1.58
N MET A 110 -8.07 7.05 2.82
CA MET A 110 -8.51 7.78 4.02
C MET A 110 -8.08 9.26 3.98
N ARG A 111 -6.84 9.54 3.57
CA ARG A 111 -6.35 10.93 3.51
C ARG A 111 -7.12 11.77 2.50
N ARG A 112 -7.36 11.22 1.30
CA ARG A 112 -8.08 11.92 0.24
C ARG A 112 -9.57 12.07 0.51
N LEU A 113 -10.14 11.21 1.35
CA LEU A 113 -11.50 11.36 1.84
C LEU A 113 -11.62 12.59 2.77
N SER A 114 -10.58 12.87 3.56
CA SER A 114 -10.54 14.04 4.46
C SER A 114 -10.36 15.37 3.73
N GLU A 115 -9.71 15.37 2.56
CA GLU A 115 -9.48 16.58 1.74
C GLU A 115 -10.70 16.96 0.88
N THR A 116 -11.66 16.06 0.67
CA THR A 116 -12.91 16.37 -0.06
C THR A 116 -13.84 17.26 0.77
N THR A 117 -13.56 18.56 0.78
CA THR A 117 -14.62 19.58 0.83
C THR A 117 -15.40 19.52 -0.50
N PRO A 118 -16.75 19.59 -0.48
CA PRO A 118 -17.55 19.48 -1.68
C PRO A 118 -17.46 20.77 -2.50
N GLU A 119 -16.46 20.91 -3.36
CA GLU A 119 -16.53 21.88 -4.45
C GLU A 119 -17.12 21.23 -5.71
N GLU A 120 -18.34 21.67 -5.97
CA GLU A 120 -19.15 21.48 -7.16
C GLU A 120 -18.41 22.06 -8.38
N GLY A 121 -17.68 21.22 -9.15
CA GLY A 121 -16.80 21.74 -10.20
C GLY A 121 -16.48 20.73 -11.30
N SER A 122 -17.28 20.82 -12.36
CA SER A 122 -17.22 20.05 -13.61
C SER A 122 -15.85 20.09 -14.30
N GLY A 123 -15.50 18.99 -14.99
CA GLY A 123 -14.29 18.89 -15.80
C GLY A 123 -13.95 17.43 -16.11
N VAL A 124 -14.66 16.86 -17.07
CA VAL A 124 -14.49 15.48 -17.55
C VAL A 124 -13.19 15.37 -18.34
N VAL A 125 -12.17 14.72 -17.77
CA VAL A 125 -11.02 14.20 -18.53
C VAL A 125 -10.91 12.70 -18.27
N HIS A 126 -11.29 11.94 -19.30
CA HIS A 126 -11.46 10.49 -19.29
C HIS A 126 -10.07 9.79 -19.25
N GLY A 127 -9.61 9.43 -18.07
CA GLY A 127 -8.42 8.60 -17.87
C GLY A 127 -8.61 7.71 -16.65
N TRP A 128 -8.31 6.41 -16.75
CA TRP A 128 -8.48 5.47 -15.64
C TRP A 128 -7.73 5.90 -14.36
N GLY A 129 -6.62 6.65 -14.51
CA GLY A 129 -5.87 7.24 -13.40
C GLY A 129 -6.48 8.48 -12.75
N THR A 130 -7.31 9.27 -13.46
CA THR A 130 -7.93 10.49 -12.90
C THR A 130 -9.12 10.19 -11.99
N TYR A 131 -9.80 9.05 -12.16
CA TYR A 131 -10.89 8.61 -11.27
C TYR A 131 -10.40 8.28 -9.85
N LEU A 132 -9.27 7.57 -9.74
CA LEU A 132 -8.57 7.35 -8.47
C LEU A 132 -7.99 8.65 -7.90
N SER A 133 -7.70 9.63 -8.77
CA SER A 133 -7.06 10.87 -8.36
C SER A 133 -8.02 11.94 -7.81
N LYS A 134 -9.34 11.84 -8.05
CA LYS A 134 -10.31 12.88 -7.66
C LYS A 134 -11.09 12.57 -6.38
N SER A 135 -11.10 11.31 -5.94
CA SER A 135 -11.76 10.89 -4.70
C SER A 135 -10.98 9.75 -4.05
N GLY A 136 -10.86 9.76 -2.72
CA GLY A 136 -10.25 8.67 -1.95
C GLY A 136 -11.13 7.42 -1.83
N SER A 137 -12.45 7.56 -2.04
CA SER A 137 -13.43 6.46 -1.96
C SER A 137 -13.15 5.27 -2.90
N PRO A 138 -12.81 5.45 -4.20
CA PRO A 138 -12.52 4.32 -5.09
C PRO A 138 -11.32 3.47 -4.64
N ALA A 139 -10.31 4.06 -3.99
CA ALA A 139 -9.17 3.30 -3.50
C ALA A 139 -9.58 2.29 -2.42
N LEU A 140 -10.46 2.70 -1.49
CA LEU A 140 -11.00 1.81 -0.46
C LEU A 140 -11.88 0.71 -1.04
N ILE A 141 -12.72 1.05 -2.04
CA ILE A 141 -13.56 0.06 -2.74
C ILE A 141 -12.70 -0.97 -3.45
N ILE A 142 -11.62 -0.55 -4.13
CA ILE A 142 -10.70 -1.46 -4.80
C ILE A 142 -10.00 -2.36 -3.79
N THR A 143 -9.53 -1.83 -2.66
CA THR A 143 -8.96 -2.64 -1.57
C THR A 143 -9.95 -3.70 -1.09
N LEU A 144 -11.18 -3.31 -0.78
CA LEU A 144 -12.21 -4.24 -0.32
C LEU A 144 -12.54 -5.30 -1.38
N ALA A 145 -12.70 -4.89 -2.64
CA ALA A 145 -13.02 -5.80 -3.74
C ALA A 145 -11.89 -6.79 -4.01
N THR A 146 -10.64 -6.32 -4.04
CA THR A 146 -9.46 -7.19 -4.23
C THR A 146 -9.23 -8.11 -3.03
N HIS A 147 -9.50 -7.65 -1.81
CA HIS A 147 -9.48 -8.49 -0.61
C HIS A 147 -10.52 -9.61 -0.69
N MET A 148 -11.77 -9.29 -1.02
CA MET A 148 -12.81 -10.30 -1.20
C MET A 148 -12.47 -11.28 -2.32
N ALA A 149 -11.95 -10.80 -3.45
CA ALA A 149 -11.52 -11.66 -4.55
C ALA A 149 -10.38 -12.61 -4.13
N ALA A 150 -9.40 -12.12 -3.37
CA ALA A 150 -8.34 -12.94 -2.81
C ALA A 150 -8.88 -13.98 -1.81
N SER A 151 -9.80 -13.61 -0.92
CA SER A 151 -10.44 -14.57 -0.01
C SER A 151 -11.24 -15.64 -0.77
N VAL A 152 -11.96 -15.29 -1.83
CA VAL A 152 -12.68 -16.26 -2.67
C VAL A 152 -11.71 -17.17 -3.41
N SER A 153 -10.57 -16.64 -3.86
CA SER A 153 -9.58 -17.43 -4.59
C SER A 153 -8.99 -18.59 -3.80
N THR A 154 -8.84 -18.42 -2.48
CA THR A 154 -8.28 -19.46 -1.62
C THR A 154 -9.25 -20.59 -1.35
N LEU A 155 -10.56 -20.37 -1.48
CA LEU A 155 -11.56 -21.45 -1.37
C LEU A 155 -11.37 -22.53 -2.44
N PHE A 156 -10.86 -22.18 -3.62
CA PHE A 156 -10.56 -23.16 -4.67
C PHE A 156 -9.46 -24.15 -4.30
N ASN A 157 -8.71 -23.90 -3.22
CA ASN A 157 -7.72 -24.84 -2.70
C ASN A 157 -8.36 -26.11 -2.10
N ALA A 158 -9.66 -26.08 -1.77
CA ALA A 158 -10.39 -27.22 -1.22
C ALA A 158 -10.75 -28.30 -2.27
N GLN A 159 -10.57 -28.00 -3.57
CA GLN A 159 -10.90 -28.92 -4.66
C GLN A 159 -9.69 -29.77 -5.09
N ASP A 160 -9.93 -30.92 -5.71
CA ASP A 160 -8.87 -31.75 -6.30
C ASP A 160 -8.10 -30.96 -7.38
N ASN A 161 -6.76 -30.99 -7.32
CA ASN A 161 -5.86 -30.11 -8.09
C ASN A 161 -6.03 -28.60 -7.80
N GLY A 162 -6.58 -28.26 -6.63
CA GLY A 162 -6.88 -26.89 -6.23
C GLY A 162 -5.66 -25.97 -6.27
N CYS A 163 -4.49 -26.42 -5.81
CA CYS A 163 -3.30 -25.56 -5.79
C CYS A 163 -2.69 -25.28 -7.17
N ALA A 164 -3.00 -26.07 -8.20
CA ALA A 164 -2.64 -25.71 -9.58
C ALA A 164 -3.47 -24.52 -10.11
N LYS A 165 -4.66 -24.29 -9.56
CA LYS A 165 -5.56 -23.19 -9.97
C LYS A 165 -5.51 -22.00 -9.03
N SER A 166 -5.48 -22.23 -7.70
CA SER A 166 -5.52 -21.16 -6.71
C SER A 166 -4.23 -20.33 -6.71
N LEU A 167 -3.07 -20.98 -6.81
CA LEU A 167 -1.77 -20.31 -6.75
C LEU A 167 -1.54 -19.31 -7.90
N PRO A 168 -1.76 -19.66 -9.19
CA PRO A 168 -1.66 -18.66 -10.25
C PRO A 168 -2.74 -17.59 -10.14
N LEU A 169 -3.95 -17.92 -9.65
CA LEU A 169 -5.03 -16.95 -9.52
C LEU A 169 -4.74 -15.90 -8.44
N VAL A 170 -4.21 -16.31 -7.29
CA VAL A 170 -3.69 -15.40 -6.26
C VAL A 170 -2.57 -14.54 -6.82
N GLY A 171 -1.61 -15.14 -7.52
CA GLY A 171 -0.51 -14.41 -8.15
C GLY A 171 -0.99 -13.34 -9.14
N VAL A 172 -1.99 -13.65 -9.97
CA VAL A 172 -2.60 -12.69 -10.90
C VAL A 172 -3.27 -11.54 -10.14
N ILE A 173 -4.03 -11.83 -9.07
CA ILE A 173 -4.67 -10.80 -8.24
C ILE A 173 -3.62 -9.90 -7.59
N THR A 174 -2.52 -10.47 -7.06
CA THR A 174 -1.42 -9.70 -6.47
C THR A 174 -0.76 -8.79 -7.51
N VAL A 175 -0.41 -9.31 -8.68
CA VAL A 175 0.21 -8.52 -9.76
C VAL A 175 -0.74 -7.43 -10.25
N LEU A 176 -2.03 -7.72 -10.41
CA LEU A 176 -3.05 -6.73 -10.77
C LEU A 176 -3.13 -5.62 -9.72
N THR A 177 -3.15 -5.98 -8.44
CA THR A 177 -3.22 -5.00 -7.33
C THR A 177 -1.98 -4.10 -7.31
N LEU A 178 -0.79 -4.67 -7.47
CA LEU A 178 0.46 -3.92 -7.59
C LEU A 178 0.52 -3.06 -8.86
N PHE A 179 -0.03 -3.54 -9.97
CA PHE A 179 -0.12 -2.77 -11.21
C PHE A 179 -1.07 -1.59 -11.06
N LEU A 180 -2.25 -1.79 -10.48
CA LEU A 180 -3.20 -0.72 -10.17
C LEU A 180 -2.59 0.32 -9.23
N PHE A 181 -1.83 -0.14 -8.22
CA PHE A 181 -1.08 0.74 -7.33
C PHE A 181 -0.03 1.55 -8.09
N SER A 182 0.74 0.87 -8.95
CA SER A 182 1.79 1.52 -9.74
C SER A 182 1.20 2.53 -10.74
N VAL A 183 0.11 2.21 -11.42
CA VAL A 183 -0.47 3.11 -12.43
C VAL A 183 -1.27 4.25 -11.80
N GLY A 184 -2.07 3.97 -10.77
CA GLY A 184 -2.94 4.94 -10.14
C GLY A 184 -2.24 5.77 -9.08
N VAL A 185 -1.58 5.10 -8.13
CA VAL A 185 -1.11 5.70 -6.89
C VAL A 185 0.32 6.22 -7.01
N SER A 186 1.24 5.46 -7.61
CA SER A 186 2.65 5.88 -7.72
C SER A 186 2.85 7.16 -8.51
N ARG A 187 1.98 7.44 -9.50
CA ARG A 187 2.03 8.67 -10.29
C ARG A 187 1.57 9.90 -9.53
N VAL A 188 0.73 9.69 -8.53
CA VAL A 188 0.10 10.73 -7.72
C VAL A 188 0.88 10.96 -6.41
N TYR A 189 1.59 9.94 -5.91
CA TYR A 189 2.41 10.02 -4.70
C TYR A 189 3.73 10.79 -4.86
N LEU A 190 4.25 10.96 -6.07
CA LEU A 190 5.44 11.81 -6.27
C LEU A 190 4.99 13.22 -6.67
N PRO A 191 5.13 14.24 -5.79
CA PRO A 191 4.88 15.61 -6.17
C PRO A 191 5.79 15.99 -7.35
N SER A 192 5.24 16.73 -8.31
CA SER A 192 5.90 17.13 -9.57
C SER A 192 7.24 17.83 -9.34
N HIS A 193 7.42 18.52 -8.21
CA HIS A 193 8.68 19.16 -7.82
C HIS A 193 9.82 18.17 -7.54
N GLN A 194 9.53 17.03 -6.90
CA GLN A 194 10.53 15.98 -6.64
C GLN A 194 10.91 15.25 -7.93
N LYS A 195 9.93 15.08 -8.83
CA LYS A 195 10.15 14.52 -10.17
C LYS A 195 11.05 15.41 -11.03
N ARG A 196 10.97 16.75 -10.88
CA ARG A 196 11.89 17.70 -11.52
C ARG A 196 13.30 17.62 -10.93
N ARG A 197 13.44 17.54 -9.60
CA ARG A 197 14.75 17.37 -8.95
C ARG A 197 15.44 16.05 -9.34
N LEU A 198 14.69 14.94 -9.41
CA LEU A 198 15.20 13.64 -9.88
C LEU A 198 15.50 13.61 -11.39
N ARG A 199 14.83 14.46 -12.18
CA ARG A 199 15.09 14.59 -13.63
C ARG A 199 16.31 15.47 -13.93
N GLY A 200 16.97 16.04 -12.93
CA GLY A 200 18.27 16.66 -13.10
C GLY A 200 18.25 17.95 -13.93
N GLU A 201 17.17 18.73 -13.90
CA GLU A 201 17.25 20.14 -14.28
C GLU A 201 17.86 20.93 -13.11
N GLN A 202 19.12 20.65 -12.79
CA GLN A 202 19.99 21.68 -12.24
C GLN A 202 20.31 22.59 -13.41
N HIS A 203 19.55 23.66 -13.56
CA HIS A 203 20.05 24.84 -14.27
C HIS A 203 21.25 25.33 -13.45
N ILE A 204 22.44 24.99 -13.95
CA ILE A 204 23.69 25.59 -13.51
C ILE A 204 23.66 26.99 -14.13
N ASP A 205 23.39 27.99 -13.30
CA ASP A 205 23.75 29.38 -13.56
C ASP A 205 25.01 29.72 -12.75
#